data_AF-E3NQV2-F1
#
_entry.id   AF-E3NQV2-F1
#
_cell.length_a   1.000
_cell.length_b   1.000
_cell.length_c   1.000
_cell.angle_alpha   90.00
_cell.angle_beta   90.00
_cell.angle_gamma   90.00
#
_symmetry.space_group_name_H-M   'P 1'
#
loop_
_entity.id
_entity.type
_entity.pdbx_description
1 polymer ?
#
loop_
_entity_poly.entity_id
_entity_poly.type
_entity_poly.pdbx_seq_one_letter_code
_entity_poly.pdbx_strand_id
1 'polypeptide(L)'
;FVFCYTGKYCQQIPDTEIFAGDQFWYPYNSTNYVRIPPHFNCTYVISMSLATSAYMFPTLYLFHSYVIDGDFYNQTSVHRLIDFEHATPFVSTQNKITLVTFQTESYYATAAVLNPLSEAKQFNPLSSQASVNGEIDRVGLIPEGQDQEACQVLAVDSKTIIMTSVSLGSNVLSSCVAQVVTGPPNNSSQVLLDLTKAQGLMPFTFNLKYFTVIAQGCSFSFTIMSPEH
;
A
#
# COMPACT_ATOMS: atom_id res chain seq x y z
N PHE A 1 14.50 10.09 -1.87
CA PHE A 1 13.28 9.80 -2.63
C PHE A 1 13.20 10.74 -3.82
N VAL A 2 12.95 10.21 -5.02
CA VAL A 2 12.74 11.03 -6.21
C VAL A 2 11.26 10.97 -6.57
N PHE A 3 10.62 12.13 -6.69
CA PHE A 3 9.22 12.25 -7.08
C PHE A 3 9.12 12.97 -8.42
N CYS A 4 8.37 12.39 -9.36
CA CYS A 4 8.08 12.97 -10.66
C CYS A 4 6.63 13.45 -10.71
N TYR A 5 6.43 14.75 -10.90
CA TYR A 5 5.11 15.32 -11.18
C TYR A 5 5.15 15.87 -12.60
N THR A 6 4.49 15.14 -13.52
CA THR A 6 4.50 15.35 -14.97
C THR A 6 5.88 15.15 -15.60
N GLY A 7 5.96 14.57 -16.79
CA GLY A 7 7.23 14.27 -17.50
C GLY A 7 8.16 15.45 -17.80
N LYS A 8 7.94 16.64 -17.21
CA LYS A 8 8.81 17.82 -17.33
C LYS A 8 9.48 18.27 -16.03
N TYR A 9 9.04 17.81 -14.85
CA TYR A 9 9.63 18.23 -13.57
C TYR A 9 9.70 17.07 -12.57
N CYS A 10 10.76 16.26 -12.69
CA CYS A 10 11.19 15.39 -11.59
C CYS A 10 12.09 16.21 -10.65
N GLN A 11 11.66 16.44 -9.42
CA GLN A 11 12.51 17.05 -8.41
C GLN A 11 12.86 15.98 -7.37
N GLN A 12 14.12 15.57 -7.37
CA GLN A 12 14.68 14.84 -6.24
C GLN A 12 14.73 15.80 -5.05
N ILE A 13 14.08 15.41 -3.95
CA ILE A 13 14.29 16.11 -2.68
C ILE A 13 15.75 15.80 -2.29
N PRO A 14 16.60 16.82 -2.11
CA PRO A 14 17.98 16.62 -1.68
C PRO A 14 18.03 15.78 -0.39
N ASP A 15 18.99 14.87 -0.28
CA ASP A 15 19.15 14.05 0.93
C ASP A 15 19.31 14.93 2.19
N THR A 16 19.81 16.16 2.04
CA THR A 16 19.95 17.19 3.08
C THR A 16 18.63 17.83 3.52
N GLU A 17 17.52 17.57 2.84
CA GLU A 17 16.18 18.15 3.11
C GLU A 17 15.18 17.08 3.58
N ILE A 18 15.65 15.86 3.89
CA ILE A 18 14.82 14.75 4.36
C ILE A 18 15.15 14.49 5.83
N PHE A 19 14.34 15.04 6.73
CA PHE A 19 14.49 14.84 8.17
C PHE A 19 13.35 14.01 8.76
N ALA A 20 13.64 13.26 9.82
CA ALA A 20 12.61 12.57 10.57
C ALA A 20 11.64 13.59 11.21
N GLY A 21 10.33 13.42 11.00
CA GLY A 21 9.31 14.35 11.49
C GLY A 21 8.89 15.44 10.50
N ASP A 22 9.58 15.59 9.37
CA ASP A 22 9.30 16.67 8.41
C ASP A 22 7.98 16.50 7.66
N GLN A 23 7.38 17.63 7.30
CA GLN A 23 6.20 17.69 6.46
C GLN A 23 6.63 18.03 5.04
N PHE A 24 6.26 17.20 4.06
CA PHE A 24 6.47 17.51 2.65
C PHE A 24 5.13 17.60 1.92
N TRP A 25 5.00 18.57 1.01
CA TRP A 25 3.78 18.83 0.24
C TRP A 25 3.81 18.05 -1.08
N TYR A 26 2.75 17.30 -1.37
CA TYR A 26 2.61 16.51 -2.61
C TYR A 26 1.32 16.84 -3.37
N PRO A 27 1.40 17.25 -4.65
CA PRO A 27 2.58 17.74 -5.37
C PRO A 27 3.25 18.96 -4.69
N TYR A 28 4.45 19.36 -5.11
CA TYR A 28 5.08 20.61 -4.63
C TYR A 28 4.09 21.78 -4.86
N ASN A 29 3.82 22.59 -3.83
CA ASN A 29 2.71 23.56 -3.74
C ASN A 29 1.27 22.99 -3.60
N SER A 30 1.08 21.73 -3.20
CA SER A 30 -0.25 21.27 -2.78
C SER A 30 -0.55 21.68 -1.33
N THR A 31 -1.83 21.69 -0.98
CA THR A 31 -2.30 21.87 0.39
C THR A 31 -2.22 20.59 1.24
N ASN A 32 -1.90 19.45 0.62
CA ASN A 32 -1.81 18.15 1.27
C ASN A 32 -0.35 17.82 1.58
N TYR A 33 0.00 17.79 2.87
CA TYR A 33 1.30 17.35 3.32
C TYR A 33 1.29 15.89 3.79
N VAL A 34 2.42 15.21 3.62
CA VAL A 34 2.72 13.92 4.25
C VAL A 34 3.82 14.16 5.28
N ARG A 35 3.69 13.57 6.47
CA ARG A 35 4.68 13.70 7.54
C ARG A 35 5.60 12.47 7.55
N ILE A 36 6.90 12.68 7.46
CA ILE A 36 7.93 11.65 7.65
C ILE A 36 7.90 11.23 9.13
N PRO A 37 7.84 9.93 9.47
CA PRO A 37 7.80 9.49 10.86
C PRO A 37 9.00 9.98 11.69
N PRO A 38 8.81 10.30 12.98
CA PRO A 38 9.92 10.48 13.91
C PRO A 38 10.73 9.16 13.96
N HIS A 39 12.06 9.24 13.90
CA HIS A 39 13.00 8.10 13.75
C HIS A 39 13.15 7.48 12.36
N PHE A 40 12.86 8.23 11.30
CA PHE A 40 13.25 7.87 9.95
C PHE A 40 14.79 7.75 9.83
N ASN A 41 15.30 6.52 9.72
CA ASN A 41 16.71 6.23 9.47
C ASN A 41 16.87 5.87 7.98
N CYS A 42 17.66 6.65 7.24
CA CYS A 42 17.81 6.59 5.79
C CYS A 42 18.55 5.33 5.27
N THR A 43 18.57 4.25 6.02
CA THR A 43 19.29 3.00 5.72
C THR A 43 18.37 1.78 5.63
N TYR A 44 17.07 1.95 5.76
CA TYR A 44 16.15 0.84 5.59
C TYR A 44 16.05 0.44 4.12
N VAL A 45 16.22 -0.86 3.88
CA VAL A 45 15.80 -1.47 2.63
C VAL A 45 14.28 -1.34 2.52
N ILE A 46 13.79 -0.96 1.34
CA ILE A 46 12.37 -0.72 1.08
C ILE A 46 11.79 -1.90 0.33
N SER A 47 10.59 -2.31 0.73
CA SER A 47 9.72 -3.16 -0.08
C SER A 47 8.60 -2.31 -0.70
N MET A 48 8.29 -2.57 -1.97
CA MET A 48 7.23 -1.89 -2.71
C MET A 48 6.22 -2.89 -3.25
N SER A 49 4.96 -2.71 -2.89
CA SER A 49 3.81 -3.37 -3.53
C SER A 49 3.05 -2.36 -4.39
N LEU A 50 2.33 -2.86 -5.39
CA LEU A 50 1.44 -2.05 -6.22
C LEU A 50 0.00 -2.24 -5.76
N ALA A 51 -0.67 -1.13 -5.43
CA ALA A 51 -2.11 -1.10 -5.22
C ALA A 51 -2.79 -0.71 -6.54
N THR A 52 -3.69 -1.53 -7.06
CA THR A 52 -4.49 -1.25 -8.27
C THR A 52 -5.96 -1.47 -7.98
N SER A 53 -6.84 -0.69 -8.62
CA SER A 53 -8.26 -1.03 -8.71
C SER A 53 -8.42 -2.27 -9.58
N ALA A 54 -9.33 -3.19 -9.19
CA ALA A 54 -9.61 -4.38 -9.98
C ALA A 54 -10.48 -4.09 -11.23
N TYR A 55 -10.97 -2.87 -11.41
CA TYR A 55 -11.85 -2.50 -12.53
C TYR A 55 -11.28 -1.38 -13.38
N MET A 56 -10.69 -0.36 -12.76
CA MET A 56 -10.04 0.76 -13.45
C MET A 56 -8.58 0.47 -13.75
N PHE A 57 -8.28 -0.63 -14.46
CA PHE A 57 -6.92 -1.07 -14.76
C PHE A 57 -6.07 0.04 -15.42
N PRO A 58 -5.06 0.60 -14.72
CA PRO A 58 -4.23 1.69 -15.23
C PRO A 58 -3.17 1.24 -16.25
N THR A 59 -3.46 0.27 -17.12
CA THR A 59 -2.45 -0.44 -17.92
C THR A 59 -1.49 0.52 -18.64
N LEU A 60 -1.99 1.52 -19.36
CA LEU A 60 -1.15 2.52 -20.04
C LEU A 60 -0.32 3.36 -19.07
N TYR A 61 -0.87 3.70 -17.90
CA TYR A 61 -0.15 4.43 -16.87
C TYR A 61 1.00 3.60 -16.30
N LEU A 62 0.74 2.34 -15.97
CA LEU A 62 1.72 1.41 -15.42
C LEU A 62 2.83 1.04 -16.42
N PHE A 63 2.51 0.95 -17.72
CA PHE A 63 3.51 0.71 -18.77
C PHE A 63 4.53 1.84 -18.92
N HIS A 64 4.13 3.08 -18.63
CA HIS A 64 4.98 4.27 -18.73
C HIS A 64 5.48 4.77 -17.37
N SER A 65 5.34 3.93 -16.34
CA SER A 65 5.84 4.19 -15.00
C SER A 65 6.85 3.12 -14.60
N TYR A 66 7.89 3.52 -13.89
CA TYR A 66 9.06 2.72 -13.61
C TYR A 66 9.43 2.83 -12.13
N VAL A 67 9.94 1.73 -11.62
CA VAL A 67 10.65 1.68 -10.36
C VAL A 67 12.12 1.41 -10.63
N ILE A 68 12.97 2.23 -10.03
CA ILE A 68 14.41 2.14 -10.10
C ILE A 68 14.91 1.75 -8.71
N ASP A 69 15.65 0.64 -8.63
CA ASP A 69 16.37 0.25 -7.43
C ASP A 69 17.61 1.13 -7.32
N GLY A 70 17.56 2.15 -6.46
CA GLY A 70 18.51 3.26 -6.39
C GLY A 70 17.94 4.58 -6.92
N ASP A 71 18.78 5.31 -7.66
CA ASP A 71 18.44 6.58 -8.32
C ASP A 71 19.01 6.64 -9.74
N PHE A 72 18.77 7.74 -10.45
CA PHE A 72 19.23 7.91 -11.84
C PHE A 72 20.74 7.84 -12.04
N TYR A 73 21.54 8.02 -11.00
CA TYR A 73 23.00 8.01 -11.07
C TYR A 73 23.58 6.69 -10.58
N ASN A 74 22.92 6.02 -9.63
CA ASN A 74 23.37 4.78 -9.03
C ASN A 74 22.22 3.77 -8.90
N GLN A 75 21.82 3.18 -10.03
CA GLN A 75 20.79 2.14 -10.07
C GLN A 75 21.37 0.74 -10.26
N THR A 76 20.77 -0.23 -9.57
CA THR A 76 21.06 -1.67 -9.71
C THR A 76 20.11 -2.34 -10.68
N SER A 77 18.86 -1.89 -10.74
CA SER A 77 17.86 -2.37 -11.69
C SER A 77 16.79 -1.32 -11.99
N VAL A 78 16.10 -1.52 -13.11
CA VAL A 78 14.93 -0.73 -13.53
C VAL A 78 13.84 -1.69 -13.97
N HIS A 79 12.64 -1.51 -13.42
CA HIS A 79 11.45 -2.31 -13.71
C HIS A 79 10.29 -1.40 -14.07
N ARG A 80 9.33 -1.91 -14.83
CA ARG A 80 8.07 -1.18 -15.04
C ARG A 80 7.17 -1.41 -13.84
N LEU A 81 6.33 -0.45 -13.48
CA LEU A 81 5.38 -0.65 -12.39
C LEU A 81 4.38 -1.77 -12.71
N ILE A 82 4.03 -1.98 -13.98
CA ILE A 82 3.15 -3.07 -14.40
C ILE A 82 3.73 -4.46 -14.08
N ASP A 83 5.04 -4.59 -13.94
CA ASP A 83 5.69 -5.88 -13.60
C ASP A 83 5.30 -6.34 -12.18
N PHE A 84 4.75 -5.44 -11.36
CA PHE A 84 4.31 -5.70 -9.98
C PHE A 84 2.79 -5.78 -9.83
N GLU A 85 2.04 -5.74 -10.94
CA GLU A 85 0.61 -6.00 -10.93
C GLU A 85 0.36 -7.49 -10.62
N HIS A 86 -0.33 -7.76 -9.51
CA HIS A 86 -0.58 -9.12 -9.00
C HIS A 86 0.69 -9.96 -8.78
N ALA A 87 1.86 -9.33 -8.67
CA ALA A 87 3.12 -10.01 -8.39
C ALA A 87 3.54 -9.83 -6.92
N THR A 88 4.57 -10.58 -6.52
CA THR A 88 5.22 -10.39 -5.22
C THR A 88 5.78 -8.97 -5.10
N PRO A 89 5.74 -8.36 -3.90
CA PRO A 89 6.34 -7.04 -3.67
C PRO A 89 7.82 -7.00 -4.11
N PHE A 90 8.20 -5.91 -4.76
CA PHE A 90 9.60 -5.60 -5.03
C PHE A 90 10.35 -5.43 -3.72
N VAL A 91 11.59 -5.93 -3.65
CA VAL A 91 12.51 -5.70 -2.53
C VAL A 91 13.76 -5.03 -3.08
N SER A 92 13.99 -3.80 -2.66
CA SER A 92 15.17 -3.03 -3.03
C SER A 92 16.43 -3.74 -2.53
N THR A 93 17.52 -3.67 -3.30
CA THR A 93 18.86 -4.07 -2.81
C THR A 93 19.62 -2.88 -2.22
N GLN A 94 19.04 -1.69 -2.32
CA GLN A 94 19.59 -0.43 -1.85
C GLN A 94 18.74 0.16 -0.71
N ASN A 95 19.17 1.31 -0.20
CA ASN A 95 18.39 2.14 0.72
C ASN A 95 17.63 3.27 -0.01
N LYS A 96 17.62 3.24 -1.34
CA LYS A 96 16.97 4.23 -2.19
C LYS A 96 16.12 3.51 -3.24
N ILE A 97 14.92 4.04 -3.46
CA ILE A 97 14.03 3.65 -4.55
C ILE A 97 13.55 4.92 -5.23
N THR A 98 13.51 4.89 -6.56
CA THR A 98 13.06 6.03 -7.38
C THR A 98 11.88 5.60 -8.22
N LEU A 99 10.77 6.34 -8.11
CA LEU A 99 9.56 6.12 -8.90
C LEU A 99 9.50 7.20 -9.98
N VAL A 100 9.41 6.76 -11.24
CA VAL A 100 9.42 7.64 -12.41
C VAL A 100 8.16 7.38 -13.22
N THR A 101 7.46 8.43 -13.63
CA THR A 101 6.37 8.29 -14.59
C THR A 101 6.56 9.29 -15.72
N PHE A 102 6.33 8.82 -16.94
CA PHE A 102 6.30 9.65 -18.14
C PHE A 102 4.87 10.04 -18.52
N GLN A 103 3.89 9.70 -17.68
CA GLN A 103 2.51 10.12 -17.85
C GLN A 103 2.35 11.58 -17.46
N THR A 104 1.55 12.29 -18.24
CA THR A 104 1.21 13.70 -18.01
C THR A 104 -0.14 13.84 -17.31
N GLU A 105 -0.98 12.81 -17.35
CA GLU A 105 -2.29 12.78 -16.72
C GLU A 105 -2.21 12.08 -15.36
N SER A 106 -2.92 12.62 -14.37
CA SER A 106 -3.06 11.97 -13.06
C SER A 106 -4.09 10.85 -13.18
N TYR A 107 -3.70 9.63 -12.83
CA TYR A 107 -4.61 8.49 -12.80
C TYR A 107 -4.88 8.08 -11.35
N TYR A 108 -6.15 8.07 -10.95
CA TYR A 108 -6.56 7.96 -9.54
C TYR A 108 -6.87 6.54 -9.08
N ALA A 109 -6.50 5.51 -9.85
CA ALA A 109 -6.81 4.10 -9.54
C ALA A 109 -5.60 3.22 -9.17
N THR A 110 -4.44 3.82 -8.89
CA THR A 110 -3.25 3.07 -8.47
C THR A 110 -2.31 3.87 -7.57
N ALA A 111 -1.54 3.15 -6.75
CA ALA A 111 -0.47 3.71 -5.94
C ALA A 111 0.65 2.69 -5.74
N ALA A 112 1.89 3.17 -5.66
CA ALA A 112 3.00 2.40 -5.10
C ALA A 112 2.96 2.52 -3.56
N VAL A 113 2.94 1.39 -2.86
CA VAL A 113 2.92 1.35 -1.40
C VAL A 113 4.30 0.91 -0.92
N LEU A 114 4.95 1.78 -0.14
CA LEU A 114 6.31 1.57 0.34
C LEU A 114 6.29 1.21 1.83
N ASN A 115 6.95 0.10 2.17
CA ASN A 115 7.13 -0.34 3.55
C ASN A 115 8.61 -0.59 3.83
N PRO A 116 9.11 -0.34 5.05
CA PRO A 116 10.39 -0.87 5.48
C PRO A 116 10.41 -2.40 5.33
N LEU A 117 11.48 -2.96 4.76
CA LEU A 117 11.60 -4.41 4.57
C LEU A 117 11.51 -5.16 5.91
N SER A 118 11.99 -4.57 7.00
CA SER A 118 11.87 -5.14 8.34
C SER A 118 10.43 -5.36 8.79
N GLU A 119 9.50 -4.54 8.33
CA GLU A 119 8.06 -4.63 8.63
C GLU A 119 7.33 -5.49 7.58
N ALA A 120 7.76 -5.47 6.32
CA ALA A 120 7.13 -6.27 5.27
C ALA A 120 7.48 -7.77 5.39
N LYS A 121 8.72 -8.11 5.73
CA LYS A 121 9.25 -9.50 5.69
C LYS A 121 8.64 -10.45 6.72
N GLN A 122 7.86 -9.94 7.66
CA GLN A 122 7.11 -10.79 8.60
C GLN A 122 5.86 -11.40 7.94
N PHE A 123 5.48 -10.91 6.75
CA PHE A 123 4.36 -11.42 5.96
C PHE A 123 4.85 -12.12 4.68
N ASN A 124 4.06 -13.07 4.21
CA ASN A 124 4.28 -13.80 2.97
C ASN A 124 2.97 -13.92 2.16
N PRO A 125 2.58 -12.89 1.38
CA PRO A 125 3.20 -11.56 1.25
C PRO A 125 2.48 -10.45 2.05
N LEU A 126 3.12 -9.27 2.13
CA LEU A 126 2.45 -7.99 2.39
C LEU A 126 2.06 -7.34 1.05
N SER A 127 0.80 -7.51 0.65
CA SER A 127 0.24 -6.99 -0.60
C SER A 127 -0.45 -5.64 -0.43
N SER A 128 -0.97 -5.06 -1.51
CA SER A 128 -1.77 -3.84 -1.42
C SER A 128 -2.95 -3.83 -2.40
N GLN A 129 -4.02 -3.15 -2.01
CA GLN A 129 -5.24 -3.01 -2.79
C GLN A 129 -5.67 -1.53 -2.79
N ALA A 130 -5.96 -0.99 -3.98
CA ALA A 130 -6.57 0.33 -4.09
C ALA A 130 -8.10 0.20 -4.00
N SER A 131 -8.74 1.18 -3.38
CA SER A 131 -10.19 1.29 -3.26
C SER A 131 -10.58 2.67 -3.77
N VAL A 132 -11.43 2.72 -4.81
CA VAL A 132 -11.72 3.95 -5.55
C VAL A 132 -13.16 4.01 -6.04
N ASN A 133 -13.65 5.23 -6.25
CA ASN A 133 -14.82 5.53 -7.08
C ASN A 133 -16.08 4.63 -6.88
N GLY A 134 -16.44 4.33 -5.63
CA GLY A 134 -17.63 3.52 -5.32
C GLY A 134 -17.54 2.05 -5.72
N GLU A 135 -16.39 1.59 -6.20
CA GLU A 135 -16.20 0.22 -6.67
C GLU A 135 -16.09 -0.76 -5.49
N ILE A 136 -16.70 -1.94 -5.64
CA ILE A 136 -16.60 -3.02 -4.65
C ILE A 136 -15.49 -3.98 -5.08
N ASP A 137 -14.32 -3.84 -4.46
CA ASP A 137 -13.18 -4.73 -4.67
C ASP A 137 -13.22 -5.90 -3.69
N ARG A 138 -12.96 -7.12 -4.18
CA ARG A 138 -12.86 -8.33 -3.35
C ARG A 138 -11.40 -8.72 -3.16
N VAL A 139 -10.99 -8.85 -1.90
CA VAL A 139 -9.65 -9.32 -1.50
C VAL A 139 -9.79 -10.65 -0.79
N GLY A 140 -8.94 -11.61 -1.15
CA GLY A 140 -8.81 -12.90 -0.46
C GLY A 140 -7.43 -13.01 0.19
N LEU A 141 -7.38 -13.50 1.42
CA LEU A 141 -6.15 -13.85 2.13
C LEU A 141 -6.21 -15.35 2.47
N ILE A 142 -5.19 -16.08 2.04
CA ILE A 142 -5.13 -17.55 2.10
C ILE A 142 -3.75 -17.98 2.63
N PRO A 143 -3.38 -17.58 3.86
CA PRO A 143 -2.07 -17.91 4.41
C PRO A 143 -1.87 -19.43 4.46
N GLU A 144 -0.71 -19.89 3.96
CA GLU A 144 -0.34 -21.30 3.97
C GLU A 144 0.39 -21.68 5.27
N GLY A 145 -0.02 -22.78 5.90
CA GLY A 145 0.66 -23.31 7.08
C GLY A 145 0.68 -22.34 8.26
N GLN A 146 1.86 -21.84 8.63
CA GLN A 146 2.09 -20.91 9.74
C GLN A 146 2.32 -19.47 9.28
N ASP A 147 2.30 -19.23 7.97
CA ASP A 147 2.59 -17.93 7.39
C ASP A 147 1.53 -16.89 7.79
N GLN A 148 1.96 -15.63 7.83
CA GLN A 148 1.07 -14.49 7.96
C GLN A 148 0.96 -13.81 6.60
N GLU A 149 -0.25 -13.61 6.12
CA GLU A 149 -0.51 -12.77 4.96
C GLU A 149 -1.06 -11.42 5.41
N ALA A 150 -0.74 -10.36 4.66
CA ALA A 150 -1.33 -9.07 4.91
C ALA A 150 -1.65 -8.33 3.61
N CYS A 151 -2.67 -7.49 3.66
CA CYS A 151 -3.05 -6.59 2.58
C CYS A 151 -3.27 -5.18 3.12
N GLN A 152 -2.50 -4.22 2.60
CA GLN A 152 -2.74 -2.80 2.84
C GLN A 152 -3.81 -2.28 1.88
N VAL A 153 -4.93 -1.84 2.44
CA VAL A 153 -6.01 -1.23 1.69
C VAL A 153 -5.85 0.28 1.72
N LEU A 154 -5.88 0.93 0.56
CA LEU A 154 -5.70 2.37 0.39
C LEU A 154 -6.89 2.98 -0.34
N ALA A 155 -7.51 3.98 0.28
CA ALA A 155 -8.34 4.95 -0.42
C ALA A 155 -7.42 5.93 -1.16
N VAL A 156 -7.42 5.90 -2.50
CA VAL A 156 -6.48 6.72 -3.29
C VAL A 156 -6.89 8.19 -3.24
N ASP A 157 -8.17 8.42 -3.45
CA ASP A 157 -8.85 9.68 -3.65
C ASP A 157 -9.71 10.07 -2.42
N SER A 158 -10.31 9.11 -1.72
CA SER A 158 -11.10 9.39 -0.50
C SER A 158 -10.30 9.32 0.82
N LYS A 159 -10.97 9.61 1.94
CA LYS A 159 -10.49 9.37 3.32
C LYS A 159 -11.34 8.33 4.06
N THR A 160 -12.12 7.55 3.30
CA THR A 160 -13.11 6.63 3.83
C THR A 160 -13.03 5.32 3.07
N ILE A 161 -12.91 4.23 3.82
CA ILE A 161 -12.97 2.88 3.28
C ILE A 161 -14.12 2.18 4.01
N ILE A 162 -15.04 1.61 3.26
CA ILE A 162 -16.16 0.84 3.78
C ILE A 162 -15.85 -0.62 3.49
N MET A 163 -15.67 -1.44 4.52
CA MET A 163 -15.69 -2.89 4.37
C MET A 163 -17.15 -3.31 4.26
N THR A 164 -17.56 -3.74 3.07
CA THR A 164 -18.98 -4.03 2.76
C THR A 164 -19.38 -5.44 3.16
N SER A 165 -18.44 -6.38 3.21
CA SER A 165 -18.68 -7.74 3.67
C SER A 165 -17.38 -8.42 4.11
N VAL A 166 -17.52 -9.45 4.95
CA VAL A 166 -16.46 -10.38 5.33
C VAL A 166 -17.01 -11.79 5.29
N SER A 167 -16.23 -12.71 4.74
CA SER A 167 -16.56 -14.13 4.63
C SER A 167 -15.36 -14.95 5.09
N LEU A 168 -15.47 -15.49 6.31
CA LEU A 168 -14.51 -16.43 6.87
C LEU A 168 -14.77 -17.83 6.30
N GLY A 169 -13.72 -18.61 6.07
CA GLY A 169 -13.86 -20.02 5.71
C GLY A 169 -14.55 -20.84 6.82
N SER A 170 -15.09 -22.00 6.47
CA SER A 170 -15.89 -22.85 7.38
C SER A 170 -15.12 -23.41 8.58
N ASN A 171 -13.77 -23.38 8.57
CA ASN A 171 -12.90 -23.91 9.63
C ASN A 171 -12.05 -22.79 10.24
N VAL A 172 -12.69 -21.89 11.01
CA VAL A 172 -11.96 -20.90 11.81
C VAL A 172 -11.32 -21.62 13.00
N LEU A 173 -10.03 -21.92 12.92
CA LEU A 173 -9.27 -22.49 14.03
C LEU A 173 -9.21 -21.50 15.20
N SER A 174 -9.04 -22.00 16.43
CA SER A 174 -8.84 -21.14 17.62
C SER A 174 -7.60 -20.25 17.53
N SER A 175 -6.66 -20.61 16.64
CA SER A 175 -5.45 -19.83 16.31
C SER A 175 -5.64 -18.83 15.17
N CYS A 176 -6.87 -18.67 14.63
CA CYS A 176 -7.14 -17.75 13.54
C CYS A 176 -6.91 -16.30 13.98
N VAL A 177 -6.05 -15.60 13.23
CA VAL A 177 -5.92 -14.14 13.29
C VAL A 177 -6.53 -13.59 12.01
N ALA A 178 -7.62 -12.84 12.15
CA ALA A 178 -8.21 -12.07 11.07
C ALA A 178 -8.54 -10.69 11.63
N GLN A 179 -7.70 -9.70 11.37
CA GLN A 179 -7.79 -8.39 12.02
C GLN A 179 -7.49 -7.25 11.06
N VAL A 180 -8.17 -6.13 11.27
CA VAL A 180 -7.85 -4.84 10.66
C VAL A 180 -7.05 -4.03 11.66
N VAL A 181 -5.92 -3.47 11.25
CA VAL A 181 -5.03 -2.66 12.09
C VAL A 181 -4.72 -1.30 11.46
N THR A 182 -4.32 -0.32 12.27
CA THR A 182 -3.84 0.98 11.80
C THR A 182 -2.49 0.87 11.10
N GLY A 183 -2.27 1.74 10.10
CA GLY A 183 -0.94 2.08 9.60
C GLY A 183 -0.14 0.91 8.98
N PRO A 184 1.12 1.13 8.56
CA PRO A 184 1.98 0.02 8.18
C PRO A 184 2.01 -1.01 9.33
N PRO A 185 1.92 -2.31 9.02
CA PRO A 185 1.72 -3.34 10.03
C PRO A 185 3.00 -3.53 10.85
N ASN A 186 3.14 -2.80 11.95
CA ASN A 186 4.31 -2.84 12.81
C ASN A 186 3.91 -2.88 14.29
N ASN A 187 4.90 -2.88 15.17
CA ASN A 187 4.67 -3.02 16.62
C ASN A 187 3.89 -1.84 17.23
N SER A 188 3.68 -0.74 16.50
CA SER A 188 2.87 0.40 16.92
C SER A 188 1.44 0.36 16.35
N SER A 189 1.13 -0.60 15.48
CA SER A 189 -0.22 -0.78 14.91
C SER A 189 -1.22 -1.12 16.01
N GLN A 190 -2.41 -0.51 15.92
CA GLN A 190 -3.53 -0.73 16.81
C GLN A 190 -4.61 -1.51 16.08
N VAL A 191 -5.21 -2.50 16.76
CA VAL A 191 -6.34 -3.25 16.21
C VAL A 191 -7.56 -2.33 16.12
N LEU A 192 -8.10 -2.20 14.91
CA LEU A 192 -9.32 -1.46 14.60
C LEU A 192 -10.56 -2.35 14.62
N LEU A 193 -10.43 -3.58 14.13
CA LEU A 193 -11.52 -4.54 14.06
C LEU A 193 -11.01 -5.98 14.09
N ASP A 194 -11.59 -6.82 14.96
CA ASP A 194 -11.37 -8.26 14.97
C ASP A 194 -12.42 -8.95 14.08
N LEU A 195 -12.01 -9.38 12.89
CA LEU A 195 -12.90 -9.96 11.88
C LEU A 195 -13.46 -11.31 12.29
N THR A 196 -12.80 -12.03 13.21
CA THR A 196 -13.33 -13.29 13.76
C THR A 196 -14.58 -13.08 14.61
N LYS A 197 -14.79 -11.85 15.09
CA LYS A 197 -15.92 -11.44 15.94
C LYS A 197 -16.84 -10.41 15.27
N ALA A 198 -16.55 -10.02 14.03
CA ALA A 198 -17.26 -8.95 13.33
C ALA A 198 -18.54 -9.39 12.61
N GLN A 199 -19.06 -10.58 12.91
CA GLN A 199 -20.28 -11.08 12.28
C GLN A 199 -21.45 -10.13 12.56
N GLY A 200 -22.11 -9.66 11.50
CA GLY A 200 -23.23 -8.70 11.60
C GLY A 200 -22.83 -7.23 11.76
N LEU A 201 -21.52 -6.90 11.76
CA LEU A 201 -21.04 -5.51 11.81
C LEU A 201 -20.87 -4.87 10.43
N MET A 202 -21.09 -5.62 9.35
CA MET A 202 -20.94 -5.14 7.98
C MET A 202 -22.24 -4.50 7.47
N PRO A 203 -22.17 -3.38 6.72
CA PRO A 203 -20.95 -2.67 6.32
C PRO A 203 -20.31 -1.90 7.49
N PHE A 204 -18.98 -1.92 7.57
CA PHE A 204 -18.21 -1.19 8.58
C PHE A 204 -17.39 -0.07 7.93
N THR A 205 -17.47 1.14 8.47
CA THR A 205 -16.81 2.33 7.91
C THR A 205 -15.53 2.67 8.67
N PHE A 206 -14.42 2.73 7.95
CA PHE A 206 -13.13 3.22 8.44
C PHE A 206 -12.89 4.64 7.90
N ASN A 207 -12.84 5.63 8.80
CA ASN A 207 -12.50 7.02 8.46
C ASN A 207 -10.98 7.22 8.43
N LEU A 208 -10.32 6.42 7.59
CA LEU A 208 -8.87 6.39 7.43
C LEU A 208 -8.53 6.36 5.94
N LYS A 209 -7.40 6.96 5.56
CA LYS A 209 -6.90 6.86 4.19
C LYS A 209 -6.41 5.46 3.85
N TYR A 210 -5.90 4.71 4.83
CA TYR A 210 -5.45 3.34 4.65
C TYR A 210 -5.48 2.56 5.97
N PHE A 211 -5.53 1.23 5.86
CA PHE A 211 -5.34 0.28 6.96
C PHE A 211 -4.69 -1.00 6.44
N THR A 212 -4.28 -1.88 7.35
CA THR A 212 -3.76 -3.20 6.99
C THR A 212 -4.71 -4.29 7.49
N VAL A 213 -5.03 -5.27 6.66
CA VAL A 213 -5.72 -6.50 7.06
C VAL A 213 -4.68 -7.60 7.19
N ILE A 214 -4.67 -8.30 8.33
CA ILE A 214 -3.73 -9.37 8.65
C ILE A 214 -4.50 -10.69 8.76
N ALA A 215 -3.95 -11.74 8.15
CA ALA A 215 -4.45 -13.11 8.17
C ALA A 215 -3.39 -14.09 8.66
N GLN A 216 -3.74 -14.97 9.59
CA GLN A 216 -2.92 -16.11 10.00
C GLN A 216 -3.79 -17.29 10.41
N GLY A 217 -3.44 -18.50 9.98
CA GLY A 217 -4.10 -19.72 10.44
C GLY A 217 -5.57 -19.87 10.03
N CYS A 218 -6.05 -19.02 9.11
CA CYS A 218 -7.38 -19.09 8.52
C CYS A 218 -7.42 -18.31 7.21
N SER A 219 -8.19 -18.83 6.25
CA SER A 219 -8.45 -18.16 4.98
C SER A 219 -9.77 -17.41 5.06
N PHE A 220 -9.80 -16.22 4.49
CA PHE A 220 -11.02 -15.42 4.40
C PHE A 220 -10.96 -14.47 3.21
N SER A 221 -12.12 -13.93 2.87
CA SER A 221 -12.21 -12.82 1.93
C SER A 221 -13.06 -11.71 2.49
N PHE A 222 -12.80 -10.50 2.04
CA PHE A 222 -13.57 -9.33 2.40
C PHE A 222 -13.74 -8.45 1.16
N THR A 223 -14.75 -7.60 1.20
CA THR A 223 -14.99 -6.62 0.15
C THR A 223 -14.87 -5.21 0.71
N ILE A 224 -14.31 -4.32 -0.08
CA ILE A 224 -14.07 -2.92 0.28
C ILE A 224 -14.63 -2.00 -0.80
N MET A 225 -14.95 -0.77 -0.40
CA MET A 225 -15.39 0.30 -1.28
C MET A 225 -14.99 1.64 -0.69
N SER A 226 -14.53 2.56 -1.52
CA SER A 226 -14.36 3.96 -1.16
C SER A 226 -15.45 4.78 -1.83
N PRO A 227 -16.20 5.63 -1.11
CA PRO A 227 -17.26 6.43 -1.71
C PRO A 227 -16.75 7.29 -2.88
N GLU A 228 -17.61 7.53 -3.87
CA GLU A 228 -17.40 8.54 -4.91
C GLU A 228 -17.28 9.94 -4.29
N HIS A 229 -16.56 10.82 -4.98
CA HIS A 229 -16.38 12.23 -4.58
C HIS A 229 -17.58 13.11 -4.90
#